data_AF-A0A2D6KX86-F1
#
_entry.id   AF-A0A2D6KX86-F1
#
_cell.length_a   1.000
_cell.length_b   1.000
_cell.length_c   1.000
_cell.angle_alpha   90.00
_cell.angle_beta   90.00
_cell.angle_gamma   90.00
#
_symmetry.space_group_name_H-M   'P 1'
#
loop_
_entity.id
_entity.type
_entity.pdbx_description
1 polymer ?
#
loop_
_entity_poly.entity_id
_entity_poly.type
_entity_poly.pdbx_seq_one_letter_code
_entity_poly.pdbx_strand_id
1 'polypeptide(L)'
;MTVAILGYLIFAQNPLSGEKDFMNSLRTNLQKHDEFQGFQWEYPRVTLLTSDLLTLANQQGLDVYNNAQTGDYLLEFTGASVIYDYQDDEIVNVIIPETIPQDLLVKLTAHGGLEDYMNQRPSVVKITQQNLNNLQQQINGLDETQIGNYIVSYEDLVILYDYTNDMILDSIMFETVPQDLLTKLTAHEEMEQYKDVKPFNMVIVKQENLAVLQQQIADIDESYIGSFIITYPDNRLVMYNYAADAILLNQVLQPAETQPNEQSPE
;
A
#
# COMPACT_ATOMS: atom_id res chain seq x y z
N MET A 1 -1.33 1.08 5.91
CA MET A 1 -0.83 1.73 7.14
C MET A 1 -1.97 2.52 7.73
N THR A 2 -2.64 1.97 8.74
CA THR A 2 -3.82 2.58 9.38
C THR A 2 -3.33 3.72 10.25
N VAL A 3 -3.52 4.96 9.80
CA VAL A 3 -3.17 6.14 10.58
C VAL A 3 -4.23 6.30 11.67
N ALA A 4 -3.96 5.66 12.81
CA ALA A 4 -4.61 5.95 14.06
C ALA A 4 -4.10 7.32 14.55
N ILE A 5 -4.75 8.41 14.15
CA ILE A 5 -4.62 9.70 14.83
C ILE A 5 -5.80 9.83 15.78
N LEU A 6 -5.57 9.36 17.02
CA LEU A 6 -6.36 9.74 18.17
C LEU A 6 -5.39 10.29 19.20
N GLY A 7 -5.53 11.58 19.53
CA GLY A 7 -4.87 12.14 20.71
C GLY A 7 -4.67 13.65 20.63
N TYR A 8 -5.56 14.37 21.29
CA TYR A 8 -5.56 15.82 21.56
C TYR A 8 -6.17 16.74 20.49
N LEU A 9 -7.46 16.56 20.23
CA LEU A 9 -8.33 17.72 19.96
C LEU A 9 -8.92 18.17 21.29
N ILE A 10 -8.54 19.39 21.71
CA ILE A 10 -9.11 20.09 22.85
C ILE A 10 -10.62 20.19 22.60
N PHE A 11 -11.40 19.48 23.42
CA PHE A 11 -12.84 19.71 23.51
C PHE A 11 -13.02 21.16 23.99
N ALA A 12 -13.44 22.06 23.10
CA ALA A 12 -14.11 23.27 23.55
C ALA A 12 -15.46 22.82 24.14
N GLN A 13 -15.43 22.33 25.37
CA GLN A 13 -16.63 22.26 26.21
C GLN A 13 -17.07 23.70 26.43
N ASN A 14 -18.01 24.16 25.62
CA ASN A 14 -18.79 25.34 25.95
C ASN A 14 -20.25 24.89 26.11
N PRO A 15 -20.69 24.55 27.34
CA PRO A 15 -22.06 24.17 27.58
C PRO A 15 -22.87 25.46 27.66
N LEU A 16 -23.53 25.83 26.56
CA LEU A 16 -24.59 26.83 26.58
C LEU A 16 -25.84 26.19 25.99
N SER A 17 -26.99 26.60 26.51
CA SER A 17 -28.33 26.25 26.07
C SER A 17 -28.61 26.43 24.57
N GLY A 18 -27.65 26.92 23.79
CA GLY A 18 -27.68 27.03 22.34
C GLY A 18 -27.08 25.84 21.57
N GLU A 19 -26.48 24.82 22.21
CA GLU A 19 -25.93 23.65 21.49
C GLU A 19 -27.03 22.86 20.77
N LYS A 20 -28.18 22.68 21.43
CA LYS A 20 -29.34 22.04 20.82
C LYS A 20 -29.92 22.86 19.66
N ASP A 21 -29.94 24.18 19.81
CA ASP A 21 -30.45 25.09 18.78
C ASP A 21 -29.49 25.17 17.58
N PHE A 22 -28.18 25.20 17.84
CA PHE A 22 -27.13 25.09 16.83
C PHE A 22 -27.23 23.77 16.08
N MET A 23 -27.27 22.63 16.76
CA MET A 23 -27.35 21.31 16.10
C MET A 23 -28.64 21.15 15.29
N ASN A 24 -29.77 21.70 15.76
CA ASN A 24 -31.01 21.71 15.00
C ASN A 24 -30.92 22.61 13.75
N SER A 25 -30.31 23.78 13.87
CA SER A 25 -30.10 24.73 12.77
C SER A 25 -29.14 24.15 11.74
N LEU A 26 -28.00 23.62 12.18
CA LEU A 26 -27.02 22.91 11.36
C LEU A 26 -27.70 21.79 10.57
N ARG A 27 -28.45 20.90 11.22
CA ARG A 27 -29.17 19.82 10.52
C ARG A 27 -30.15 20.36 9.47
N THR A 28 -30.89 21.42 9.79
CA THR A 28 -31.85 22.04 8.85
C THR A 28 -31.15 22.60 7.63
N ASN A 29 -29.95 23.17 7.81
CA ASN A 29 -29.15 23.65 6.71
C ASN A 29 -28.57 22.50 5.87
N LEU A 30 -27.96 21.50 6.51
CA LEU A 30 -27.37 20.35 5.82
C LEU A 30 -28.38 19.57 4.96
N GLN A 31 -29.66 19.53 5.36
CA GLN A 31 -30.73 18.90 4.56
C GLN A 31 -30.99 19.58 3.20
N LYS A 32 -30.46 20.78 2.97
CA LYS A 32 -30.56 21.48 1.68
C LYS A 32 -29.49 21.05 0.67
N HIS A 33 -28.46 20.34 1.14
CA HIS A 33 -27.30 19.94 0.34
C HIS A 33 -27.44 18.46 -0.08
N ASP A 34 -27.31 18.19 -1.39
CA ASP A 34 -27.53 16.86 -1.95
C ASP A 34 -26.49 15.84 -1.45
N GLU A 35 -25.29 16.31 -1.11
CA GLU A 35 -24.19 15.54 -0.53
C GLU A 35 -24.57 14.87 0.80
N PHE A 36 -25.61 15.37 1.49
CA PHE A 36 -26.07 14.86 2.79
C PHE A 36 -27.24 13.88 2.71
N GLN A 37 -27.72 13.55 1.51
CA GLN A 37 -28.86 12.64 1.37
C GLN A 37 -28.62 11.26 1.99
N GLY A 38 -27.36 10.83 2.18
CA GLY A 38 -26.98 9.60 2.89
C GLY A 38 -26.84 9.71 4.41
N PHE A 39 -26.72 10.92 4.97
CA PHE A 39 -26.36 11.16 6.36
C PHE A 39 -27.47 11.82 7.19
N GLN A 40 -28.68 11.94 6.63
CA GLN A 40 -29.81 12.71 7.19
C GLN A 40 -30.23 12.29 8.61
N TRP A 41 -29.88 11.06 9.00
CA TRP A 41 -30.24 10.44 10.28
C TRP A 41 -29.07 10.35 11.25
N GLU A 42 -27.87 10.79 10.85
CA GLU A 42 -26.67 10.76 11.67
C GLU A 42 -26.43 12.11 12.34
N TYR A 43 -25.87 12.06 13.55
CA TYR A 43 -25.32 13.22 14.23
C TYR A 43 -23.82 13.23 14.01
N PRO A 44 -23.28 14.20 13.25
CA PRO A 44 -21.85 14.28 13.11
C PRO A 44 -21.21 14.71 14.42
N ARG A 45 -19.95 14.31 14.60
CA ARG A 45 -19.08 15.03 15.53
C ARG A 45 -18.68 16.35 14.88
N VAL A 46 -18.83 17.45 15.62
CA VAL A 46 -18.62 18.79 15.09
C VAL A 46 -17.37 19.41 15.73
N THR A 47 -16.47 19.92 14.90
CA THR A 47 -15.24 20.62 15.32
C THR A 47 -15.15 21.96 14.60
N LEU A 48 -15.07 23.07 15.35
CA LEU A 48 -14.77 24.38 14.79
C LEU A 48 -13.29 24.45 14.38
N LEU A 49 -13.03 24.86 13.14
CA LEU A 49 -11.67 24.99 12.62
C LEU A 49 -11.03 26.28 13.09
N THR A 50 -9.91 26.14 13.80
CA THR A 50 -9.06 27.25 14.23
C THR A 50 -7.85 27.38 13.31
N SER A 51 -7.19 28.53 13.36
CA SER A 51 -5.92 28.76 12.65
C SER A 51 -4.86 27.70 12.98
N ASP A 52 -4.81 27.26 14.23
CA ASP A 52 -3.83 26.27 14.71
C ASP A 52 -4.11 24.88 14.12
N LEU A 53 -5.38 24.48 14.04
CA LEU A 53 -5.80 23.21 13.44
C LEU A 53 -5.49 23.18 11.94
N LEU A 54 -5.81 24.25 11.22
CA LEU A 54 -5.53 24.35 9.78
C LEU A 54 -4.01 24.36 9.51
N THR A 55 -3.22 25.03 10.35
CA THR A 55 -1.76 25.00 10.23
C THR A 55 -1.21 23.59 10.37
N LEU A 56 -1.69 22.84 11.38
CA LEU A 56 -1.28 21.45 11.58
C LEU A 56 -1.74 20.54 10.43
N ALA A 57 -2.98 20.69 9.98
CA ALA A 57 -3.53 19.92 8.86
C ALA A 57 -2.75 20.14 7.56
N ASN A 58 -2.40 21.40 7.27
CA ASN A 58 -1.60 21.76 6.09
C ASN A 58 -0.18 21.18 6.15
N GLN A 59 0.44 21.13 7.34
CA GLN A 59 1.74 20.48 7.52
C GLN A 59 1.66 18.96 7.28
N GLN A 60 0.50 18.34 7.53
CA GLN A 60 0.27 16.91 7.37
C GLN A 60 -0.27 16.54 5.98
N GLY A 61 -0.59 17.52 5.12
CA GLY A 61 -1.15 17.27 3.79
C GLY A 61 -2.51 16.56 3.83
N LEU A 62 -3.37 16.92 4.79
CA LEU A 62 -4.67 16.27 4.95
C LEU A 62 -5.70 16.85 3.98
N ASP A 63 -6.06 16.07 2.95
CA ASP A 63 -6.96 16.49 1.87
C ASP A 63 -8.33 16.99 2.34
N VAL A 64 -8.82 16.53 3.49
CA VAL A 64 -10.13 16.97 4.01
C VAL A 64 -10.16 18.47 4.29
N TYR A 65 -9.01 19.08 4.61
CA TYR A 65 -8.93 20.50 4.92
C TYR A 65 -8.65 21.39 3.69
N ASN A 66 -8.67 20.83 2.48
CA ASN A 66 -8.52 21.63 1.27
C ASN A 66 -9.62 22.70 1.21
N ASN A 67 -9.22 23.94 0.95
CA ASN A 67 -10.06 25.15 0.92
C ASN A 67 -10.71 25.57 2.26
N ALA A 68 -10.47 24.83 3.34
CA ALA A 68 -11.02 25.15 4.65
C ALA A 68 -10.46 26.46 5.23
N GLN A 69 -11.32 27.24 5.87
CA GLN A 69 -11.01 28.51 6.52
C GLN A 69 -11.23 28.47 8.02
N THR A 70 -10.61 29.41 8.74
CA THR A 70 -10.86 29.56 10.18
C THR A 70 -12.28 30.05 10.38
N GLY A 71 -13.06 29.33 11.19
CA GLY A 71 -14.49 29.59 11.35
C GLY A 71 -15.39 28.52 10.71
N ASP A 72 -14.86 27.73 9.78
CA ASP A 72 -15.57 26.58 9.21
C ASP A 72 -15.71 25.46 10.25
N TYR A 73 -16.57 24.49 9.94
CA TYR A 73 -16.82 23.33 10.77
C TYR A 73 -16.41 22.05 10.06
N LEU A 74 -15.56 21.24 10.70
CA LEU A 74 -15.38 19.84 10.35
C LEU A 74 -16.52 19.02 10.97
N LEU A 75 -17.27 18.34 10.12
CA LEU A 75 -18.35 17.42 10.45
C LEU A 75 -17.89 16.00 10.15
N GLU A 76 -17.77 15.17 11.18
CA GLU A 76 -17.35 13.77 11.06
C GLU A 76 -18.57 12.85 11.21
N PHE A 77 -18.92 12.15 10.14
CA PHE A 77 -19.97 11.13 10.08
C PHE A 77 -19.38 9.72 10.10
N THR A 78 -20.24 8.71 10.19
CA THR A 78 -19.82 7.32 10.01
C THR A 78 -19.42 7.11 8.55
N GLY A 79 -18.13 7.25 8.24
CA GLY A 79 -17.62 7.08 6.87
C GLY A 79 -17.72 8.32 5.99
N ALA A 80 -17.73 9.52 6.58
CA ALA A 80 -17.48 10.76 5.84
C ALA A 80 -16.90 11.84 6.73
N SER A 81 -16.16 12.77 6.12
CA SER A 81 -15.68 13.99 6.75
C SER A 81 -15.99 15.17 5.84
N VAL A 82 -16.62 16.20 6.38
CA VAL A 82 -17.13 17.33 5.60
C VAL A 82 -16.65 18.63 6.23
N ILE A 83 -16.15 19.56 5.42
CA ILE A 83 -15.92 20.95 5.81
C ILE A 83 -17.13 21.76 5.37
N TYR A 84 -17.79 22.38 6.33
CA TYR A 84 -18.99 23.18 6.13
C TYR A 84 -18.76 24.61 6.63
N ASP A 85 -18.99 25.57 5.75
CA ASP A 85 -19.07 26.98 6.10
C ASP A 85 -20.49 27.27 6.61
N TYR A 86 -20.61 27.45 7.92
CA TYR A 86 -21.89 27.73 8.56
C TYR A 86 -22.40 29.15 8.29
N GLN A 87 -21.52 30.10 7.99
CA GLN A 87 -21.91 31.50 7.77
C GLN A 87 -22.56 31.66 6.39
N ASP A 88 -21.97 31.01 5.38
CA ASP A 88 -22.42 31.09 3.99
C ASP A 88 -23.36 29.95 3.57
N ASP A 89 -23.61 28.98 4.47
CA ASP A 89 -24.39 27.77 4.20
C ASP A 89 -23.86 26.98 2.99
N GLU A 90 -22.53 26.77 2.96
CA GLU A 90 -21.82 26.16 1.84
C GLU A 90 -20.99 24.95 2.26
N ILE A 91 -20.93 23.95 1.38
CA ILE A 91 -20.02 22.81 1.51
C ILE A 91 -18.69 23.12 0.84
N VAL A 92 -17.68 23.29 1.68
CA VAL A 92 -16.33 23.67 1.26
C VAL A 92 -15.60 22.44 0.71
N ASN A 93 -15.74 21.29 1.38
CA ASN A 93 -15.10 20.05 0.96
C ASN A 93 -15.80 18.83 1.55
N VAL A 94 -15.82 17.72 0.83
CA VAL A 94 -16.39 16.44 1.28
C VAL A 94 -15.40 15.33 0.95
N ILE A 95 -15.04 14.56 1.97
CA ILE A 95 -14.34 13.29 1.82
C ILE A 95 -15.25 12.19 2.33
N ILE A 96 -15.76 11.40 1.40
CA ILE A 96 -16.40 10.12 1.69
C ILE A 96 -15.36 9.05 1.32
N PRO A 97 -14.70 8.40 2.29
CA PRO A 97 -13.87 7.25 2.00
C PRO A 97 -14.71 6.24 1.24
N GLU A 98 -14.26 5.83 0.06
CA GLU A 98 -14.97 4.81 -0.68
C GLU A 98 -15.03 3.53 0.16
N THR A 99 -16.26 3.09 0.44
CA THR A 99 -16.47 1.84 1.15
C THR A 99 -16.04 0.70 0.24
N ILE A 100 -15.13 -0.14 0.76
CA ILE A 100 -14.79 -1.40 0.09
C ILE A 100 -16.06 -2.26 0.09
N PRO A 101 -16.53 -2.75 -1.08
CA PRO A 101 -17.72 -3.60 -1.15
C PRO A 101 -17.56 -4.82 -0.23
N GLN A 102 -18.59 -5.12 0.56
CA GLN A 102 -18.53 -6.22 1.54
C GLN A 102 -18.34 -7.59 0.88
N ASP A 103 -18.79 -7.73 -0.36
CA ASP A 103 -18.67 -8.93 -1.19
C ASP A 103 -17.40 -8.99 -2.04
N LEU A 104 -16.52 -7.97 -1.97
CA LEU A 104 -15.31 -7.91 -2.80
C LEU A 104 -14.43 -9.16 -2.66
N LEU A 105 -14.13 -9.56 -1.42
CA LEU A 105 -13.30 -10.75 -1.17
C LEU A 105 -14.01 -12.04 -1.58
N VAL A 106 -15.33 -12.09 -1.43
CA VAL A 106 -16.13 -13.26 -1.83
C VAL A 106 -16.07 -13.45 -3.35
N LYS A 107 -16.21 -12.38 -4.13
CA LYS A 107 -16.07 -12.42 -5.59
C LYS A 107 -14.65 -12.76 -6.01
N LEU A 108 -13.66 -12.04 -5.47
CA LEU A 108 -12.26 -12.23 -5.82
C LEU A 108 -11.80 -13.68 -5.60
N THR A 109 -12.09 -14.26 -4.44
CA THR A 109 -11.65 -15.61 -4.09
C THR A 109 -12.51 -16.73 -4.70
N ALA A 110 -13.55 -16.38 -5.45
CA ALA A 110 -14.26 -17.32 -6.32
C ALA A 110 -13.52 -17.60 -7.63
N HIS A 111 -12.49 -16.80 -7.97
CA HIS A 111 -11.58 -17.08 -9.07
C HIS A 111 -10.69 -18.27 -8.71
N GLY A 112 -10.45 -19.17 -9.67
CA GLY A 112 -9.71 -20.40 -9.44
C GLY A 112 -8.27 -20.14 -9.00
N GLY A 113 -7.81 -20.86 -7.98
CA GLY A 113 -6.46 -20.70 -7.40
C GLY A 113 -6.37 -19.68 -6.27
N LEU A 114 -7.49 -19.03 -5.89
CA LEU A 114 -7.54 -18.07 -4.78
C LEU A 114 -8.36 -18.56 -3.57
N GLU A 115 -8.77 -19.83 -3.56
CA GLU A 115 -9.66 -20.38 -2.54
C GLU A 115 -9.06 -20.28 -1.13
N ASP A 116 -7.74 -20.46 -1.02
CA ASP A 116 -6.99 -20.41 0.25
C ASP A 116 -6.86 -18.98 0.82
N TYR A 117 -7.22 -17.96 0.04
CA TYR A 117 -7.15 -16.55 0.45
C TYR A 117 -8.44 -16.01 1.07
N MET A 118 -9.56 -16.75 1.00
CA MET A 118 -10.88 -16.32 1.51
C MET A 118 -10.85 -15.94 3.01
N ASN A 119 -10.06 -16.66 3.81
CA ASN A 119 -9.98 -16.44 5.26
C ASN A 119 -8.80 -15.55 5.68
N GLN A 120 -8.00 -15.07 4.71
CA GLN A 120 -6.89 -14.17 4.97
C GLN A 120 -7.39 -12.72 5.03
N ARG A 121 -6.63 -11.85 5.69
CA ARG A 121 -6.95 -10.41 5.79
C ARG A 121 -6.05 -9.61 4.87
N PRO A 122 -6.47 -9.31 3.63
CA PRO A 122 -5.67 -8.47 2.75
C PRO A 122 -5.77 -6.99 3.12
N SER A 123 -4.79 -6.23 2.65
CA SER A 123 -4.92 -4.79 2.46
C SER A 123 -5.65 -4.54 1.14
N VAL A 124 -6.68 -3.69 1.14
CA VAL A 124 -7.45 -3.35 -0.06
C VAL A 124 -7.39 -1.85 -0.29
N VAL A 125 -7.03 -1.46 -1.51
CA VAL A 125 -7.00 -0.06 -1.94
C VAL A 125 -7.79 0.05 -3.23
N LYS A 126 -8.81 0.91 -3.26
CA LYS A 126 -9.44 1.31 -4.53
C LYS A 126 -8.59 2.35 -5.22
N ILE A 127 -8.37 2.19 -6.52
CA ILE A 127 -7.64 3.15 -7.34
C ILE A 127 -8.58 4.31 -7.64
N THR A 128 -8.20 5.51 -7.21
CA THR A 128 -8.94 6.75 -7.43
C THR A 128 -8.03 7.79 -8.08
N GLN A 129 -8.62 8.85 -8.62
CA GLN A 129 -7.84 9.96 -9.16
C GLN A 129 -6.87 10.56 -8.12
N GLN A 130 -7.27 10.57 -6.85
CA GLN A 130 -6.50 11.17 -5.75
C GLN A 130 -5.24 10.37 -5.41
N ASN A 131 -5.32 9.03 -5.44
CA ASN A 131 -4.20 8.18 -5.04
C ASN A 131 -3.36 7.63 -6.21
N LEU A 132 -3.84 7.75 -7.46
CA LEU A 132 -3.19 7.19 -8.65
C LEU A 132 -1.72 7.60 -8.76
N ASN A 133 -1.41 8.89 -8.61
CA ASN A 133 -0.02 9.39 -8.71
C ASN A 133 0.92 8.72 -7.70
N ASN A 134 0.45 8.49 -6.47
CA ASN A 134 1.24 7.83 -5.43
C ASN A 134 1.39 6.33 -5.70
N LEU A 135 0.36 5.70 -6.28
CA LEU A 135 0.40 4.29 -6.67
C LEU A 135 1.32 4.05 -7.87
N GLN A 136 1.32 4.93 -8.86
CA GLN A 136 2.20 4.86 -10.04
C GLN A 136 3.69 4.94 -9.70
N GLN A 137 4.05 5.58 -8.58
CA GLN A 137 5.43 5.60 -8.09
C GLN A 137 5.87 4.25 -7.51
N GLN A 138 4.92 3.39 -7.12
CA GLN A 138 5.17 2.12 -6.44
C GLN A 138 4.92 0.92 -7.36
N ILE A 139 3.97 1.04 -8.29
CA ILE A 139 3.52 -0.03 -9.17
C ILE A 139 3.65 0.45 -10.60
N ASN A 140 4.61 -0.12 -11.32
CA ASN A 140 4.82 0.19 -12.72
C ASN A 140 3.64 -0.30 -13.56
N GLY A 141 3.22 0.48 -14.56
CA GLY A 141 2.14 0.11 -15.49
C GLY A 141 0.72 0.49 -15.05
N LEU A 142 0.53 1.09 -13.86
CA LEU A 142 -0.77 1.70 -13.53
C LEU A 142 -1.00 2.99 -14.32
N ASP A 143 -2.23 3.20 -14.77
CA ASP A 143 -2.68 4.42 -15.45
C ASP A 143 -4.14 4.76 -15.13
N GLU A 144 -4.66 5.83 -15.73
CA GLU A 144 -6.03 6.31 -15.49
C GLU A 144 -7.11 5.30 -15.89
N THR A 145 -6.82 4.33 -16.77
CA THR A 145 -7.78 3.28 -17.16
C THR A 145 -8.09 2.32 -16.01
N GLN A 146 -7.24 2.32 -14.98
CA GLN A 146 -7.39 1.48 -13.80
C GLN A 146 -8.19 2.15 -12.67
N ILE A 147 -8.62 3.41 -12.84
CA ILE A 147 -9.46 4.09 -11.86
C ILE A 147 -10.78 3.32 -11.69
N GLY A 148 -11.14 3.05 -10.44
CA GLY A 148 -12.31 2.25 -10.07
C GLY A 148 -11.97 0.79 -9.71
N ASN A 149 -10.81 0.28 -10.15
CA ASN A 149 -10.34 -1.06 -9.83
C ASN A 149 -9.71 -1.11 -8.43
N TYR A 150 -9.46 -2.31 -7.94
CA TYR A 150 -8.95 -2.55 -6.60
C TYR A 150 -7.58 -3.22 -6.66
N ILE A 151 -6.65 -2.75 -5.82
CA ILE A 151 -5.42 -3.45 -5.48
C ILE A 151 -5.70 -4.22 -4.19
N VAL A 152 -5.56 -5.54 -4.25
CA VAL A 152 -5.73 -6.44 -3.10
C VAL A 152 -4.41 -7.11 -2.79
N SER A 153 -3.88 -6.86 -1.60
CA SER A 153 -2.55 -7.30 -1.19
C SER A 153 -2.63 -8.24 0.01
N TYR A 154 -2.23 -9.48 -0.20
CA TYR A 154 -1.90 -10.49 0.80
C TYR A 154 -0.39 -10.44 1.13
N GLU A 155 0.06 -11.32 2.01
CA GLU A 155 1.49 -11.42 2.37
C GLU A 155 2.35 -11.84 1.19
N ASP A 156 1.83 -12.72 0.35
CA ASP A 156 2.51 -13.44 -0.72
C ASP A 156 1.86 -13.18 -2.09
N LEU A 157 0.92 -12.25 -2.20
CA LEU A 157 0.17 -12.00 -3.43
C LEU A 157 -0.36 -10.58 -3.50
N VAL A 158 -0.19 -9.92 -4.64
CA VAL A 158 -0.85 -8.66 -4.99
C VAL A 158 -1.67 -8.84 -6.25
N ILE A 159 -2.93 -8.44 -6.21
CA ILE A 159 -3.89 -8.59 -7.30
C ILE A 159 -4.41 -7.22 -7.70
N LEU A 160 -4.43 -6.95 -9.01
CA LEU A 160 -5.20 -5.86 -9.60
C LEU A 160 -6.54 -6.44 -10.09
N TYR A 161 -7.63 -5.99 -9.48
CA TYR A 161 -8.95 -6.59 -9.63
C TYR A 161 -9.99 -5.59 -10.14
N ASP A 162 -10.61 -5.91 -11.26
CA ASP A 162 -11.76 -5.20 -11.80
C ASP A 162 -13.04 -5.74 -11.16
N TYR A 163 -13.51 -5.02 -10.16
CA TYR A 163 -14.72 -5.37 -9.42
C TYR A 163 -15.99 -5.25 -10.26
N THR A 164 -16.01 -4.38 -11.27
CA THR A 164 -17.21 -4.14 -12.10
C THR A 164 -17.45 -5.29 -13.05
N ASN A 165 -16.37 -5.80 -13.65
CA ASN A 165 -16.42 -6.91 -14.61
C ASN A 165 -16.14 -8.28 -13.97
N ASP A 166 -15.88 -8.33 -12.66
CA ASP A 166 -15.53 -9.55 -11.91
C ASP A 166 -14.34 -10.27 -12.56
N MET A 167 -13.21 -9.55 -12.70
CA MET A 167 -12.05 -10.03 -13.45
C MET A 167 -10.73 -9.65 -12.76
N ILE A 168 -9.81 -10.61 -12.70
CA ILE A 168 -8.41 -10.35 -12.34
C ILE A 168 -7.70 -9.77 -13.57
N LEU A 169 -7.22 -8.53 -13.46
CA LEU A 169 -6.51 -7.84 -14.53
C LEU A 169 -5.02 -8.19 -14.53
N ASP A 170 -4.45 -8.31 -13.34
CA ASP A 170 -3.06 -8.69 -13.13
C ASP A 170 -2.88 -9.28 -11.73
N SER A 171 -1.83 -10.09 -11.54
CA SER A 171 -1.47 -10.65 -10.26
C SER A 171 0.02 -10.92 -10.17
N ILE A 172 0.60 -10.59 -9.01
CA ILE A 172 2.00 -10.83 -8.69
C ILE A 172 2.03 -11.67 -7.41
N MET A 173 2.47 -12.92 -7.52
CA MET A 173 2.74 -13.78 -6.38
C MET A 173 4.17 -13.49 -5.87
N PHE A 174 4.30 -13.08 -4.61
CA PHE A 174 5.56 -13.07 -3.89
C PHE A 174 5.75 -14.41 -3.24
N GLU A 175 6.79 -15.15 -3.60
CA GLU A 175 7.02 -16.41 -2.91
C GLU A 175 7.45 -16.16 -1.47
N THR A 176 6.81 -16.88 -0.55
CA THR A 176 7.17 -16.84 0.86
C THR A 176 8.57 -17.43 1.02
N VAL A 177 9.53 -16.56 1.34
CA VAL A 177 10.84 -16.98 1.81
C VAL A 177 10.62 -17.68 3.15
N PRO A 178 11.03 -18.95 3.33
CA PRO A 178 10.86 -19.64 4.61
C PRO A 178 11.49 -18.82 5.74
N GLN A 179 10.77 -18.64 6.84
CA GLN A 179 11.22 -17.78 7.95
C GLN A 179 12.57 -18.21 8.55
N ASP A 180 12.87 -19.51 8.50
CA ASP A 180 14.11 -20.12 8.97
C ASP A 180 15.21 -20.21 7.89
N LEU A 181 14.98 -19.72 6.67
CA LEU A 181 15.93 -19.84 5.56
C LEU A 181 17.29 -19.26 5.91
N LEU A 182 17.32 -18.03 6.44
CA LEU A 182 18.59 -17.40 6.82
C LEU A 182 19.23 -18.11 8.00
N THR A 183 18.45 -18.64 8.94
CA THR A 183 18.97 -19.42 10.06
C THR A 183 19.64 -20.72 9.59
N LYS A 184 19.03 -21.43 8.63
CA LYS A 184 19.63 -22.63 8.06
C LYS A 184 20.87 -22.30 7.23
N LEU A 185 20.76 -21.32 6.33
CA LEU A 185 21.87 -20.90 5.48
C LEU A 185 23.10 -20.47 6.30
N THR A 186 22.90 -19.69 7.37
CA THR A 186 24.00 -19.19 8.21
C THR A 186 24.52 -20.21 9.22
N ALA A 187 23.92 -21.41 9.30
CA ALA A 187 24.45 -22.53 10.07
C ALA A 187 25.59 -23.26 9.33
N HIS A 188 25.75 -23.04 8.02
CA HIS A 188 26.89 -23.54 7.24
C HIS A 188 28.15 -22.77 7.59
N GLU A 189 29.28 -23.47 7.77
CA GLU A 189 30.56 -22.88 8.18
C GLU A 189 31.02 -21.78 7.21
N GLU A 190 30.79 -21.97 5.91
CA GLU A 190 31.12 -21.02 4.84
C GLU A 190 30.32 -19.71 4.91
N MET A 191 29.25 -19.68 5.70
CA MET A 191 28.33 -18.54 5.84
C MET A 191 28.41 -17.87 7.21
N GLU A 192 29.28 -18.31 8.12
CA GLU A 192 29.37 -17.78 9.49
C GLU A 192 29.58 -16.24 9.50
N GLN A 193 30.34 -15.71 8.54
CA GLN A 193 30.59 -14.27 8.41
C GLN A 193 29.33 -13.44 8.07
N TYR A 194 28.25 -14.07 7.63
CA TYR A 194 26.99 -13.42 7.23
C TYR A 194 25.85 -13.60 8.23
N LYS A 195 26.10 -14.21 9.39
CA LYS A 195 25.07 -14.51 10.41
C LYS A 195 24.22 -13.32 10.84
N ASP A 196 24.86 -12.15 10.95
CA ASP A 196 24.21 -10.89 11.33
C ASP A 196 24.13 -9.89 10.16
N VAL A 197 24.39 -10.34 8.93
CA VAL A 197 24.37 -9.51 7.73
C VAL A 197 23.05 -9.71 7.01
N LYS A 198 22.27 -8.63 6.86
CA LYS A 198 21.04 -8.67 6.08
C LYS A 198 21.39 -8.79 4.58
N PRO A 199 20.84 -9.78 3.85
CA PRO A 199 21.03 -9.85 2.41
C PRO A 199 20.38 -8.65 1.71
N PHE A 200 20.95 -8.27 0.58
CA PHE A 200 20.41 -7.21 -0.29
C PHE A 200 19.20 -7.71 -1.09
N ASN A 201 19.28 -8.93 -1.61
CA ASN A 201 18.24 -9.52 -2.43
C ASN A 201 18.16 -11.04 -2.22
N MET A 202 16.96 -11.60 -2.38
CA MET A 202 16.71 -13.04 -2.37
C MET A 202 15.73 -13.38 -3.50
N VAL A 203 16.11 -14.35 -4.34
CA VAL A 203 15.32 -14.78 -5.51
C VAL A 203 15.27 -16.30 -5.54
N ILE A 204 14.11 -16.89 -5.80
CA ILE A 204 14.00 -18.34 -6.05
C ILE A 204 14.22 -18.60 -7.55
N VAL A 205 15.05 -19.60 -7.87
CA VAL A 205 15.27 -20.05 -9.23
C VAL A 205 14.05 -20.83 -9.71
N LYS A 206 13.47 -20.42 -10.84
CA LYS A 206 12.28 -21.03 -11.42
C LYS A 206 12.43 -21.17 -12.92
N GLN A 207 11.56 -21.99 -13.52
CA GLN A 207 11.49 -22.10 -14.98
C GLN A 207 11.27 -20.73 -15.66
N GLU A 208 10.41 -19.89 -15.09
CA GLU A 208 10.01 -18.60 -15.68
C GLU A 208 11.10 -17.51 -15.64
N ASN A 209 12.02 -17.56 -14.66
CA ASN A 209 13.10 -16.58 -14.53
C ASN A 209 14.48 -17.14 -14.93
N LEU A 210 14.59 -18.45 -15.18
CA LEU A 210 15.87 -19.11 -15.48
C LEU A 210 16.60 -18.45 -16.64
N ALA A 211 15.92 -18.13 -17.75
CA ALA A 211 16.54 -17.51 -18.91
C ALA A 211 17.16 -16.13 -18.60
N VAL A 212 16.56 -15.37 -17.70
CA VAL A 212 17.10 -14.06 -17.25
C VAL A 212 18.28 -14.30 -16.30
N LEU A 213 18.15 -15.24 -15.37
CA LEU A 213 19.22 -15.59 -14.44
C LEU A 213 20.46 -16.13 -15.17
N GLN A 214 20.28 -16.89 -16.24
CA GLN A 214 21.36 -17.41 -17.11
C GLN A 214 22.17 -16.32 -17.79
N GLN A 215 21.59 -15.13 -18.01
CA GLN A 215 22.33 -13.99 -18.55
C GLN A 215 23.21 -13.31 -17.50
N GLN A 216 22.93 -13.51 -16.22
CA GLN A 216 23.56 -12.81 -15.10
C GLN A 216 24.54 -13.68 -14.33
N ILE A 217 24.25 -14.98 -14.24
CA ILE A 217 24.97 -15.95 -13.44
C ILE A 217 25.41 -17.06 -14.39
N ALA A 218 26.73 -17.18 -14.59
CA ALA A 218 27.30 -18.26 -15.37
C ALA A 218 26.92 -19.62 -14.76
N ASP A 219 26.71 -20.61 -15.62
CA ASP A 219 26.52 -22.03 -15.27
C ASP A 219 25.25 -22.37 -14.46
N ILE A 220 24.27 -21.46 -14.37
CA ILE A 220 22.94 -21.80 -13.84
C ILE A 220 22.12 -22.56 -14.89
N ASP A 221 21.49 -23.66 -14.47
CA ASP A 221 20.63 -24.51 -15.30
C ASP A 221 19.37 -24.98 -14.54
N GLU A 222 18.59 -25.87 -15.17
CA GLU A 222 17.34 -26.39 -14.60
C GLU A 222 17.53 -27.19 -13.30
N SER A 223 18.73 -27.69 -13.00
CA SER A 223 19.01 -28.43 -11.76
C SER A 223 18.93 -27.53 -10.52
N TYR A 224 19.00 -26.22 -10.70
CA TYR A 224 18.92 -25.23 -9.64
C TYR A 224 17.50 -24.77 -9.33
N ILE A 225 16.49 -25.19 -10.11
CA ILE A 225 15.08 -24.82 -9.87
C ILE A 225 14.66 -25.20 -8.44
N GLY A 226 14.04 -24.25 -7.75
CA GLY A 226 13.65 -24.36 -6.33
C GLY A 226 14.75 -23.94 -5.35
N SER A 227 15.96 -23.65 -5.81
CA SER A 227 17.03 -23.09 -4.98
C SER A 227 16.87 -21.57 -4.83
N PHE A 228 17.44 -21.02 -3.77
CA PHE A 228 17.46 -19.59 -3.50
C PHE A 228 18.79 -18.99 -3.94
N ILE A 229 18.75 -17.86 -4.63
CA ILE A 229 19.88 -16.97 -4.88
C ILE A 229 19.80 -15.85 -3.85
N ILE A 230 20.82 -15.73 -3.02
CA ILE A 230 20.96 -14.70 -1.98
C ILE A 230 22.15 -13.82 -2.34
N THR A 231 21.95 -12.51 -2.39
CA THR A 231 23.02 -11.54 -2.66
C THR A 231 23.31 -10.71 -1.41
N TYR A 232 24.59 -10.58 -1.06
CA TYR A 232 25.06 -9.80 0.10
C TYR A 232 25.71 -8.47 -0.32
N PRO A 233 25.84 -7.50 0.61
CA PRO A 233 26.37 -6.17 0.31
C PRO A 233 27.79 -6.11 -0.25
N ASP A 234 28.59 -7.16 -0.08
CA ASP A 234 29.95 -7.29 -0.60
C ASP A 234 30.00 -7.91 -2.00
N ASN A 235 28.89 -7.84 -2.73
CA ASN A 235 28.68 -8.49 -4.05
C ASN A 235 28.84 -10.01 -4.01
N ARG A 236 28.70 -10.65 -2.85
CA ARG A 236 28.66 -12.10 -2.77
C ARG A 236 27.31 -12.63 -3.20
N LEU A 237 27.34 -13.61 -4.09
CA LEU A 237 26.21 -14.39 -4.53
C LEU A 237 26.32 -15.80 -3.93
N VAL A 238 25.26 -16.22 -3.27
CA VAL A 238 25.12 -17.56 -2.69
C VAL A 238 23.90 -18.22 -3.28
N MET A 239 24.06 -19.45 -3.78
CA MET A 239 22.94 -20.28 -4.19
C MET A 239 22.75 -21.40 -3.19
N TYR A 240 21.55 -21.50 -2.65
CA TYR A 240 21.22 -22.37 -1.52
C TYR A 240 20.01 -23.24 -1.83
N ASN A 241 20.21 -24.55 -1.79
CA ASN A 241 19.14 -25.53 -1.90
C ASN A 241 18.52 -25.74 -0.52
N TYR A 242 17.39 -25.08 -0.27
CA TYR A 242 16.70 -25.15 1.02
C TYR A 242 16.19 -26.57 1.35
N ALA A 243 15.77 -27.35 0.34
CA ALA A 243 15.25 -28.71 0.56
C ALA A 243 16.35 -29.72 0.92
N ALA A 244 17.54 -29.56 0.34
CA ALA A 244 18.70 -30.39 0.62
C ALA A 244 19.57 -29.87 1.78
N ASP A 245 19.28 -28.67 2.29
CA ASP A 245 20.12 -27.93 3.24
C ASP A 245 21.58 -27.87 2.77
N ALA A 246 21.79 -27.36 1.56
CA ALA A 246 23.10 -27.38 0.90
C ALA A 246 23.40 -26.08 0.15
N ILE A 247 24.62 -25.56 0.32
CA ILE A 247 25.14 -24.48 -0.51
C ILE A 247 25.61 -25.06 -1.83
N LEU A 248 25.00 -24.61 -2.93
CA LEU A 248 25.34 -25.05 -4.27
C LEU A 248 26.38 -24.14 -4.94
N LEU A 249 26.39 -22.86 -4.57
CA LEU A 249 27.30 -21.86 -5.11
C LEU A 249 27.59 -20.80 -4.04
N ASN A 250 28.83 -20.36 -3.93
CA ASN A 250 29.24 -19.27 -3.04
C ASN A 250 30.41 -18.51 -3.66
N GLN A 251 30.12 -17.39 -4.33
CA GLN A 251 31.11 -16.64 -5.09
C GLN A 251 30.96 -15.14 -4.93
N VAL A 252 32.09 -14.41 -4.98
CA VAL A 252 32.09 -12.95 -5.08
C VAL A 252 31.96 -12.57 -6.54
N LEU A 253 30.95 -11.80 -6.90
CA LEU A 253 30.82 -11.26 -8.25
C LEU A 253 31.93 -10.23 -8.46
N GLN A 254 32.78 -10.47 -9.46
CA GLN A 254 33.75 -9.46 -9.86
C GLN A 254 33.00 -8.29 -10.52
N PRO A 255 33.40 -7.03 -10.24
CA PRO A 255 32.92 -5.90 -11.04
C PRO A 255 33.26 -6.17 -12.50
N ALA A 256 32.35 -5.87 -13.42
CA ALA A 256 32.62 -5.99 -14.85
C ALA A 256 33.91 -5.21 -15.18
N GLU A 257 34.93 -5.91 -15.67
CA GLU A 257 36.14 -5.25 -16.17
C GLU A 257 35.70 -4.31 -17.29
N THR A 258 35.89 -3.01 -17.08
CA THR A 258 35.72 -2.02 -18.14
C THR A 258 36.78 -2.34 -19.17
N GLN A 259 36.39 -2.97 -20.29
CA GLN A 259 37.33 -3.21 -21.37
C GLN A 259 37.96 -1.87 -21.76
N PRO A 260 39.30 -1.75 -21.76
CA PRO A 260 39.94 -0.57 -22.28
C PRO A 260 39.51 -0.43 -23.74
N ASN A 261 38.87 0.69 -24.08
CA ASN A 261 38.64 1.09 -25.46
C ASN A 261 39.99 1.05 -26.18
N GLU A 262 40.28 -0.04 -26.90
CA GLU A 262 41.32 -0.05 -27.91
C GLU A 262 40.85 0.86 -29.04
N GLN A 263 41.09 2.16 -28.85
CA GLN A 263 41.14 3.10 -29.95
C GLN A 263 42.21 2.59 -30.93
N SER A 264 41.76 2.13 -32.09
CA SER A 264 42.62 1.88 -33.23
C SER A 264 43.40 3.16 -33.57
N PRO A 265 44.75 3.13 -33.62
CA PRO A 265 45.49 4.17 -34.32
C PRO A 265 45.36 3.97 -35.83
N GLU A 266 45.39 5.11 -36.52
CA GLU A 266 45.19 5.40 -37.95
C GLU A 266 45.83 4.43 -38.96
#